data_AF-A0A1M5CC48-F1
#
_entry.id   AF-A0A1M5CC48-F1
#
_cell.length_a   1.000
_cell.length_b   1.000
_cell.length_c   1.000
_cell.angle_alpha   90.00
_cell.angle_beta   90.00
_cell.angle_gamma   90.00
#
_symmetry.space_group_name_H-M   'P 1'
#
loop_
_entity.id
_entity.type
_entity.pdbx_description
1 polymer ?
#
loop_
_entity_poly.entity_id
_entity_poly.type
_entity_poly.pdbx_seq_one_letter_code
_entity_poly.pdbx_strand_id
1 'polypeptide(L)'
;MDKELLAILVCPLCQGKLKYDREQAELKCHFDGLAFPIRDDIPVMLEEEARVMGVEEKLNKPAAQEPGFPRGEQGGGPGKPTA
;
A
#
# COMPACT_ATOMS: atom_id res chain seq x y z
N MET A 1 -1.76 -18.48 0.03
CA MET A 1 -3.09 -17.84 0.06
C MET A 1 -3.52 -17.54 -1.38
N ASP A 2 -4.52 -18.26 -1.85
CA ASP A 2 -5.03 -18.23 -3.22
C ASP A 2 -5.76 -16.91 -3.54
N LYS A 3 -5.48 -16.36 -4.74
CA LYS A 3 -6.01 -15.06 -5.19
C LYS A 3 -7.56 -15.01 -5.24
N GLU A 4 -8.22 -16.16 -5.34
CA GLU A 4 -9.68 -16.27 -5.36
C GLU A 4 -10.32 -16.05 -3.99
N LEU A 5 -9.66 -16.39 -2.88
CA LEU A 5 -10.23 -16.23 -1.54
C LEU A 5 -10.26 -14.75 -1.10
N LEU A 6 -9.22 -14.00 -1.47
CA LEU A 6 -9.13 -12.54 -1.26
C LEU A 6 -10.16 -11.76 -2.07
N ALA A 7 -10.69 -12.32 -3.17
CA ALA A 7 -11.68 -11.67 -4.02
C ALA A 7 -13.10 -11.66 -3.41
N ILE A 8 -13.34 -12.47 -2.37
CA ILE A 8 -14.64 -12.59 -1.68
C ILE A 8 -14.73 -11.61 -0.49
N LEU A 9 -13.59 -11.13 0.02
CA LEU A 9 -13.57 -10.25 1.18
C LEU A 9 -14.02 -8.83 0.80
N VAL A 10 -15.23 -8.50 1.26
CA VAL A 10 -15.85 -7.18 1.13
C VAL A 10 -15.89 -6.48 2.48
N CYS A 11 -15.98 -5.15 2.47
CA CYS A 11 -16.13 -4.36 3.70
C CYS A 11 -17.44 -4.77 4.43
N PRO A 12 -17.43 -5.02 5.76
CA PRO A 12 -18.66 -5.34 6.49
C PRO A 12 -19.67 -4.17 6.55
N LEU A 13 -19.21 -2.94 6.34
CA LEU A 13 -20.04 -1.73 6.43
C LEU A 13 -20.65 -1.34 5.08
N CYS A 14 -19.81 -1.15 4.06
CA CYS A 14 -20.25 -0.66 2.74
C CYS A 14 -20.34 -1.76 1.67
N GLN A 15 -19.94 -2.99 1.97
CA GLN A 15 -19.83 -4.10 1.00
C GLN A 15 -18.91 -3.80 -0.20
N GLY A 16 -18.09 -2.75 -0.09
CA GLY A 16 -17.14 -2.33 -1.10
C GLY A 16 -15.92 -3.25 -1.16
N LYS A 17 -15.12 -3.05 -2.22
CA LYS A 17 -13.86 -3.78 -2.40
C LYS A 17 -12.84 -3.35 -1.35
N LEU A 18 -12.20 -4.33 -0.72
CA LEU A 18 -11.07 -4.12 0.18
C LEU A 18 -9.75 -4.25 -0.57
N LYS A 19 -8.78 -3.40 -0.22
CA LYS A 19 -7.41 -3.48 -0.72
C LYS A 19 -6.54 -4.11 0.35
N TYR A 20 -5.96 -5.28 0.05
CA TYR A 20 -5.03 -5.92 0.96
C TYR A 20 -3.65 -5.26 0.88
N ASP A 21 -3.19 -4.78 2.03
CA ASP A 21 -1.85 -4.26 2.26
C ASP A 21 -0.98 -5.34 2.89
N ARG A 22 -0.01 -5.84 2.12
CA ARG A 22 0.90 -6.90 2.56
C ARG A 22 1.99 -6.40 3.51
N GLU A 23 2.33 -5.11 3.43
CA GLU A 23 3.41 -4.53 4.23
C GLU A 23 2.94 -4.32 5.67
N GLN A 24 1.69 -3.89 5.83
CA GLN A 24 1.09 -3.65 7.14
C GLN A 24 0.18 -4.79 7.63
N ALA A 25 -0.08 -5.79 6.79
CA ALA A 25 -1.06 -6.85 7.04
C ALA A 25 -2.44 -6.28 7.42
N GLU A 26 -2.96 -5.36 6.58
CA GLU A 26 -4.25 -4.70 6.80
C GLU A 26 -5.14 -4.80 5.54
N LEU A 27 -6.46 -4.74 5.73
CA LEU A 27 -7.45 -4.60 4.67
C LEU A 27 -7.99 -3.16 4.67
N LYS A 28 -7.66 -2.39 3.65
CA LYS A 28 -8.03 -0.98 3.50
C LYS A 28 -9.33 -0.83 2.73
N CYS A 29 -10.31 -0.16 3.33
CA CYS A 29 -11.55 0.27 2.71
C CYS A 29 -11.46 1.77 2.37
N HIS A 30 -11.35 2.11 1.08
CA HIS A 30 -11.26 3.51 0.66
C HIS A 30 -12.59 4.27 0.77
N PHE A 31 -13.73 3.57 0.77
CA PHE A 31 -15.06 4.18 0.85
C PHE A 31 -15.34 4.73 2.25
N ASP A 32 -15.20 3.87 3.27
CA ASP A 32 -15.36 4.27 4.67
C ASP A 32 -14.09 4.97 5.19
N GLY A 33 -12.94 4.68 4.57
CA GLY A 33 -11.65 5.16 5.01
C GLY A 33 -11.20 4.50 6.30
N LEU A 34 -11.36 3.18 6.36
CA LEU A 34 -11.01 2.34 7.49
C LEU A 34 -10.00 1.27 7.04
N ALA A 35 -9.07 0.94 7.92
CA ALA A 35 -8.10 -0.14 7.73
C ALA A 35 -8.31 -1.20 8.81
N PHE A 36 -8.67 -2.42 8.39
CA PHE A 36 -8.92 -3.56 9.28
C PHE A 36 -7.62 -4.37 9.43
N PRO A 37 -7.11 -4.59 10.65
CA PRO A 37 -5.86 -5.33 10.85
C PRO A 37 -6.06 -6.84 10.67
N ILE A 38 -4.99 -7.54 10.28
CA ILE A 38 -4.95 -9.01 10.24
C ILE A 38 -4.07 -9.49 11.39
N ARG A 39 -4.63 -10.32 12.26
CA ARG A 39 -3.94 -10.94 13.40
C ARG A 39 -4.02 -12.45 13.26
N ASP A 40 -2.88 -13.14 13.35
CA ASP A 40 -2.82 -14.61 13.20
C ASP A 40 -3.43 -15.11 11.87
N ASP A 41 -3.24 -14.34 10.79
CA ASP A 41 -3.85 -14.59 9.46
C ASP A 41 -5.39 -14.44 9.40
N ILE A 42 -6.01 -13.95 10.48
CA ILE A 42 -7.45 -13.71 10.58
C ILE A 42 -7.72 -12.20 10.47
N PRO A 43 -8.51 -11.75 9.46
CA PRO A 43 -8.92 -10.36 9.36
C PRO A 43 -9.87 -9.96 10.49
N VAL A 44 -9.50 -8.95 11.26
CA VAL A 44 -10.35 -8.39 12.33
C VAL A 44 -11.26 -7.33 11.71
N MET A 45 -12.41 -7.76 11.21
CA MET A 45 -13.43 -6.90 10.57
C MET A 45 -14.37 -6.21 11.58
N LEU A 46 -13.81 -5.67 12.66
CA LEU A 46 -14.56 -4.92 13.68
C LEU A 46 -14.29 -3.43 13.53
N GLU A 47 -15.33 -2.60 13.58
CA GLU A 47 -15.21 -1.14 13.45
C GLU A 47 -14.36 -0.54 14.58
N GLU A 48 -14.51 -1.03 15.81
CA GLU A 48 -13.76 -0.57 16.98
C GLU A 48 -12.25 -0.86 16.90
N GLU A 49 -11.87 -1.93 16.19
CA GLU A 49 -10.47 -2.31 15.97
C GLU A 49 -9.91 -1.73 14.66
N ALA A 50 -10.77 -1.14 13.83
CA ALA A 50 -10.39 -0.57 12.55
C ALA A 50 -9.68 0.77 12.76
N ARG A 51 -8.52 0.93 12.11
CA ARG A 51 -7.79 2.19 12.10
C ARG A 51 -8.43 3.15 11.09
N VAL A 52 -8.68 4.39 11.50
CA VAL A 52 -9.12 5.45 10.58
C VAL A 52 -7.97 5.83 9.65
N MET A 53 -8.21 5.76 8.35
CA MET A 53 -7.23 6.14 7.33
C MET A 53 -7.13 7.67 7.23
N GLY A 54 -5.89 8.17 7.20
CA GLY A 54 -5.63 9.57 6.90
C GLY A 54 -5.99 9.95 5.46
N VAL A 55 -6.18 11.25 5.20
CA VAL A 55 -6.58 11.77 3.87
C VAL A 55 -5.62 11.34 2.76
N GLU A 56 -4.32 11.29 3.05
CA GLU A 56 -3.28 10.86 2.12
C GLU A 56 -3.39 9.38 1.74
N GLU A 57 -3.77 8.54 2.69
CA GLU A 57 -3.93 7.10 2.52
C GLU A 57 -5.20 6.77 1.70
N LYS A 58 -6.27 7.56 1.90
CA LYS A 58 -7.51 7.45 1.10
C LYS A 58 -7.29 7.77 -0.38
N LEU A 59 -6.39 8.71 -0.69
CA LEU A 59 -6.09 9.19 -2.05
C LEU A 59 -5.20 8.25 -2.89
N ASN A 60 -4.87 7.06 -2.38
CA ASN A 60 -4.06 6.05 -3.09
C ASN A 60 -2.72 6.62 -3.60
N LYS A 61 -2.04 7.43 -2.79
CA LYS A 61 -0.61 7.68 -2.98
C LYS A 61 0.12 6.54 -2.26
N PRO A 62 0.86 5.67 -2.96
CA PRO A 62 1.65 4.66 -2.29
C PRO A 62 2.76 5.38 -1.53
N ALA A 63 2.56 5.59 -0.22
CA ALA A 63 3.65 5.97 0.65
C ALA A 63 4.56 4.73 0.76
N ALA A 64 5.68 4.79 0.04
CA ALA A 64 6.80 3.86 0.11
C ALA A 64 6.60 2.43 -0.42
N GLN A 65 6.56 2.30 -1.74
CA GLN A 65 7.54 1.41 -2.36
C GLN A 65 8.37 2.29 -3.27
N GLU A 66 9.44 2.88 -2.72
CA GLU A 66 10.45 3.50 -3.56
C GLU A 66 11.10 2.34 -4.34
N PRO A 67 10.93 2.22 -5.68
CA PRO A 67 11.93 1.50 -6.42
C PRO A 67 13.17 2.37 -6.28
N GLY A 68 14.14 1.91 -5.49
CA GLY A 68 15.45 2.53 -5.43
C GLY A 68 15.93 2.76 -6.86
N PHE A 69 15.97 4.03 -7.26
CA PHE A 69 16.67 4.43 -8.46
C PHE A 69 18.06 4.80 -7.95
N PRO A 70 19.06 3.90 -7.96
CA PRO A 70 20.42 4.37 -7.83
C PRO A 70 20.62 5.31 -9.00
N ARG A 71 20.81 6.60 -8.72
CA ARG A 71 21.27 7.55 -9.74
C ARG A 71 22.68 7.12 -10.12
N GLY A 72 22.76 6.16 -11.05
CA GLY A 72 23.98 5.63 -11.61
C GLY A 72 24.77 6.77 -12.23
N GLU A 73 25.96 6.98 -11.67
CA GLU A 73 27.22 7.14 -12.39
C GLU A 73 27.13 7.82 -13.77
N GLN A 74 27.36 9.13 -13.81
CA GLN A 74 27.88 9.77 -15.01
C GLN A 74 29.40 9.72 -14.95
N GLY A 75 29.96 8.57 -15.34
CA GLY A 75 31.34 8.48 -15.79
C GLY A 75 31.48 9.07 -17.19
N GLY A 76 32.62 9.71 -17.46
CA GLY A 76 33.06 10.01 -18.82
C GLY A 76 33.41 11.47 -19.08
N GLY A 77 34.69 11.81 -18.84
CA GLY A 77 35.29 12.96 -19.52
C GLY A 77 35.36 12.73 -21.03
N PRO A 78 35.60 13.80 -21.80
CA PRO A 78 36.74 13.75 -22.71
C PRO A 78 37.60 14.99 -22.57
N GLY A 79 38.91 14.78 -22.65
CA GLY A 79 39.91 15.82 -22.49
C GLY A 79 40.06 16.75 -23.69
N LYS A 80 40.87 17.80 -23.42
CA LYS A 80 41.55 18.72 -24.35
C LYS A 80 40.63 19.70 -25.11
N PRO A 81 41.14 20.87 -25.59
CA PRO A 81 42.55 21.21 -25.85
C PRO A 81 43.11 22.50 -25.23
N THR A 82 44.42 22.47 -25.11
CA THR A 82 45.39 23.56 -25.08
C THR A 82 45.03 24.78 -25.96
N ALA A 83 45.15 25.97 -25.39
CA ALA A 83 45.53 27.21 -26.07
C ALA A 83 46.31 28.08 -25.08
#